data_AF-A0A2N2JRP2-F1
#
_entry.id   AF-A0A2N2JRP2-F1
#
_cell.length_a   1.000
_cell.length_b   1.000
_cell.length_c   1.000
_cell.angle_alpha   90.00
_cell.angle_beta   90.00
_cell.angle_gamma   90.00
#
_symmetry.space_group_name_H-M   'P 1'
#
loop_
_entity.id
_entity.type
_entity.pdbx_description
1 polymer ?
#
loop_
_entity_poly.entity_id
_entity_poly.type
_entity_poly.pdbx_seq_one_letter_code
_entity_poly.pdbx_strand_id
1 'polypeptide(L)'
;MSTKTVLLEKKTGYAIATLNRPHEMNALSRAMRDELEDCFIRLEGDPDVRAIILTGGDYVFSAGIDIKEMVALPDRDTDDFFKSIVGCLKRIYTCRKPVIAAVGGIALG
;
A
#
# COMPACT_ATOMS: atom_id res chain seq x y z
N MET A 1 21.17 1.26 1.19
CA MET A 1 20.17 1.00 0.15
C MET A 1 18.83 0.84 0.85
N SER A 2 17.80 1.60 0.49
CA SER A 2 16.49 1.49 1.16
C SER A 2 15.82 0.18 0.76
N THR A 3 15.35 -0.59 1.73
CA THR A 3 14.54 -1.80 1.50
C THR A 3 13.20 -1.39 0.88
N LYS A 4 12.68 -2.17 -0.07
CA LYS A 4 11.34 -1.95 -0.62
C LYS A 4 10.27 -2.09 0.44
N THR A 5 9.32 -1.17 0.43
CA THR A 5 8.20 -1.15 1.37
C THR A 5 6.97 -1.89 0.82
N VAL A 6 6.94 -2.19 -0.48
CA VAL A 6 5.95 -3.07 -1.12
C VAL A 6 6.68 -4.16 -1.92
N LEU A 7 6.40 -5.42 -1.58
CA LEU A 7 6.87 -6.57 -2.35
C LEU A 7 5.80 -6.97 -3.37
N LEU A 8 6.24 -7.33 -4.58
CA LEU A 8 5.35 -7.74 -5.66
C LEU A 8 5.71 -9.14 -6.13
N GLU A 9 4.75 -10.06 -6.08
CA GLU A 9 4.84 -11.39 -6.65
C GLU A 9 3.78 -11.58 -7.74
N LYS A 10 4.18 -12.06 -8.92
CA LYS A 10 3.24 -12.43 -9.99
C LYS A 10 3.00 -13.93 -9.98
N LYS A 11 1.74 -14.31 -10.15
CA LYS A 11 1.27 -15.68 -10.34
C LYS A 11 0.51 -15.77 -11.66
N THR A 12 0.16 -16.98 -12.07
CA THR A 12 -0.63 -17.17 -13.29
C THR A 12 -2.03 -16.57 -13.11
N GLY A 13 -2.28 -15.43 -13.78
CA GLY A 13 -3.59 -14.76 -13.79
C GLY A 13 -3.83 -13.77 -12.65
N TYR A 14 -2.94 -13.63 -11.67
CA TYR A 14 -3.08 -12.67 -10.58
C TYR A 14 -1.72 -12.25 -10.02
N ALA A 15 -1.71 -11.19 -9.21
CA ALA A 15 -0.52 -10.72 -8.51
C ALA A 15 -0.79 -10.53 -7.01
N ILE A 16 0.25 -10.62 -6.20
CA ILE A 16 0.23 -10.38 -4.76
C ILE A 16 1.13 -9.19 -4.47
N ALA A 17 0.54 -8.12 -3.93
CA ALA A 17 1.24 -6.97 -3.38
C ALA A 17 1.26 -7.10 -1.85
N THR A 18 2.45 -7.16 -1.27
CA THR A 18 2.65 -7.35 0.17
C THR A 18 3.26 -6.09 0.79
N LEU A 19 2.58 -5.50 1.77
CA LEU A 19 3.11 -4.44 2.61
C LEU A 19 4.27 -5.01 3.43
N ASN A 20 5.44 -4.39 3.31
CA ASN A 20 6.71 -4.91 3.80
C ASN A 20 7.43 -3.89 4.70
N ARG A 21 6.74 -3.49 5.76
CA ARG A 21 7.31 -2.75 6.90
C ARG A 21 6.88 -3.41 8.21
N PRO A 22 7.19 -4.70 8.43
CA PRO A 22 6.67 -5.45 9.57
C PRO A 22 7.10 -4.87 10.92
N HIS A 23 8.29 -4.27 11.00
CA HIS A 23 8.80 -3.62 12.22
C HIS A 23 8.02 -2.35 12.60
N GLU A 24 7.40 -1.68 11.64
CA GLU A 24 6.51 -0.54 11.83
C GLU A 24 5.03 -0.93 11.67
N MET A 25 4.70 -2.22 11.85
CA MET A 25 3.34 -2.74 11.75
C MET A 25 2.65 -2.37 10.43
N ASN A 26 3.43 -2.32 9.33
CA ASN A 26 2.94 -1.93 8.01
C ASN A 26 2.21 -0.58 7.99
N ALA A 27 2.65 0.38 8.83
CA ALA A 27 2.18 1.75 8.75
C ALA A 27 2.49 2.34 7.35
N LEU A 28 1.56 3.11 6.81
CA LEU A 28 1.61 3.67 5.47
C LEU A 28 2.51 4.91 5.45
N SER A 29 3.83 4.75 5.35
CA SER A 29 4.75 5.86 5.12
C SER A 29 4.63 6.41 3.70
N ARG A 30 5.12 7.64 3.47
CA ARG A 30 5.22 8.23 2.12
C ARG A 30 5.80 7.27 1.09
N ALA A 31 6.93 6.65 1.39
CA ALA A 31 7.58 5.70 0.48
C ALA A 31 6.66 4.50 0.14
N MET A 32 5.93 3.98 1.12
CA MET A 32 4.97 2.89 0.89
C MET A 32 3.77 3.33 0.05
N ARG A 33 3.28 4.55 0.26
CA ARG A 33 2.17 5.11 -0.54
C ARG A 33 2.57 5.29 -1.99
N ASP A 34 3.75 5.84 -2.23
CA ASP A 34 4.33 6.04 -3.57
C ASP A 34 4.58 4.66 -4.25
N GLU A 35 5.17 3.69 -3.53
CA GLU A 35 5.38 2.33 -4.06
C GLU A 35 4.07 1.57 -4.34
N LEU A 36 3.03 1.76 -3.51
CA LEU A 36 1.70 1.19 -3.74
C LEU A 36 1.07 1.79 -5.01
N GLU A 37 1.15 3.11 -5.19
CA GLU A 37 0.62 3.76 -6.39
C GLU A 37 1.26 3.20 -7.66
N ASP A 38 2.60 3.16 -7.70
CA ASP A 38 3.37 2.57 -8.81
C ASP A 38 3.02 1.10 -9.04
N CYS A 39 2.87 0.32 -7.96
CA CYS A 39 2.48 -1.08 -8.02
C CYS A 39 1.12 -1.26 -8.71
N PHE A 40 0.11 -0.48 -8.30
CA PHE A 40 -1.24 -0.55 -8.86
C PHE A 40 -1.34 0.04 -10.27
N ILE A 41 -0.51 1.02 -10.64
CA ILE A 41 -0.38 1.48 -12.03
C ILE A 41 0.12 0.34 -12.91
N ARG A 42 1.22 -0.31 -12.49
CA ARG A 42 1.83 -1.41 -13.24
C ARG A 42 0.90 -2.61 -13.36
N LEU A 43 0.24 -3.00 -12.27
CA LEU A 43 -0.65 -4.16 -12.26
C LEU A 43 -1.93 -3.92 -13.04
N GLU A 44 -2.49 -2.71 -13.02
CA GLU A 44 -3.67 -2.38 -13.82
C GLU A 44 -3.38 -2.47 -15.33
N GLY A 45 -2.20 -2.04 -15.78
CA GLY A 45 -1.80 -2.07 -17.20
C GLY A 45 -1.39 -3.46 -17.73
N ASP A 46 -1.18 -4.44 -16.85
CA ASP A 46 -0.60 -5.73 -17.23
C ASP A 46 -1.64 -6.76 -17.71
N PRO A 47 -1.70 -7.15 -18.99
CA PRO A 47 -2.72 -8.06 -19.50
C PRO A 47 -2.70 -9.47 -18.86
N ASP A 48 -1.58 -9.89 -18.28
CA ASP A 48 -1.44 -11.21 -17.65
C ASP A 48 -2.05 -11.25 -16.22
N VAL A 49 -2.27 -10.09 -15.62
CA VAL A 49 -2.85 -9.93 -14.28
C VAL A 49 -4.34 -9.67 -14.42
N ARG A 50 -5.18 -10.59 -13.93
CA ARG A 50 -6.65 -10.45 -13.92
C ARG A 50 -7.20 -10.03 -12.56
N ALA A 51 -6.46 -10.24 -11.49
CA ALA A 51 -6.83 -9.83 -10.13
C ALA A 51 -5.58 -9.51 -9.29
N ILE A 52 -5.76 -8.73 -8.23
CA ILE A 52 -4.70 -8.29 -7.33
C ILE A 52 -5.07 -8.69 -5.91
N ILE A 53 -4.15 -9.33 -5.19
CA ILE A 53 -4.23 -9.57 -3.76
C ILE A 53 -3.35 -8.53 -3.07
N LEU A 54 -3.92 -7.78 -2.12
CA LEU A 54 -3.17 -6.89 -1.23
C LEU A 54 -3.13 -7.51 0.17
N THR A 55 -1.95 -7.63 0.77
CA THR A 55 -1.80 -8.20 2.12
C THR A 55 -0.66 -7.53 2.89
N GLY A 56 -0.62 -7.71 4.21
CA GLY A 56 0.54 -7.41 5.05
C GLY A 56 1.20 -8.65 5.66
N GLY A 57 0.75 -9.85 5.24
CA GLY A 57 1.14 -11.12 5.85
C GLY A 57 0.20 -11.55 6.98
N ASP A 58 0.67 -12.50 7.78
CA ASP A 58 -0.19 -13.28 8.70
C ASP A 58 -0.43 -12.62 10.07
N TYR A 59 0.30 -11.55 10.41
CA TYR A 59 0.27 -10.97 11.75
C TYR A 59 -0.26 -9.53 11.77
N VAL A 60 0.11 -8.72 10.78
CA VAL A 60 -0.31 -7.33 10.66
C VAL A 60 -0.59 -7.03 9.21
N PHE A 61 -1.83 -6.67 8.89
CA PHE A 61 -2.15 -6.09 7.59
C PHE A 61 -1.56 -4.68 7.50
N SER A 62 -2.07 -3.74 8.32
CA SER A 62 -1.55 -2.38 8.44
C SER A 62 -2.05 -1.70 9.71
N ALA A 63 -1.17 -0.96 10.39
CA ALA A 63 -1.52 -0.08 11.50
C ALA A 63 -2.07 1.29 11.06
N GLY A 64 -2.27 1.50 9.76
CA GLY A 64 -2.85 2.72 9.20
C GLY A 64 -1.80 3.79 8.93
N ILE A 65 -2.16 5.05 9.21
CA ILE A 65 -1.30 6.21 8.95
C ILE A 65 -0.01 6.13 9.77
N ASP A 66 1.13 6.46 9.16
CA ASP A 66 2.40 6.56 9.89
C ASP A 66 2.41 7.81 10.79
N ILE A 67 2.10 7.62 12.07
CA ILE A 67 2.02 8.70 13.07
C ILE A 67 3.37 9.41 13.23
N LYS A 68 4.50 8.69 13.09
CA LYS A 68 5.82 9.30 13.20
C LYS A 68 6.07 10.28 12.06
N GLU A 69 5.63 9.92 10.85
CA GLU A 69 5.63 10.83 9.71
C GLU A 69 4.73 12.03 9.99
N MET A 70 3.49 11.80 10.44
CA MET A 70 2.52 12.87 10.70
C MET A 70 3.02 13.91 11.72
N VAL A 71 3.59 13.46 12.84
CA VAL A 71 4.07 14.34 13.92
C VAL A 71 5.33 15.13 13.53
N ALA A 72 6.10 14.63 12.56
CA ALA A 72 7.32 15.31 12.08
C ALA A 72 7.04 16.37 11.01
N LEU A 73 5.80 16.51 10.53
CA LEU A 73 5.44 17.43 9.46
C LEU A 73 5.21 18.87 9.97
N PRO A 74 5.71 19.90 9.26
CA PRO A 74 5.27 21.26 9.46
C PRO A 74 3.78 21.42 9.14
N ASP A 75 3.06 22.29 9.88
CA ASP A 75 1.62 22.51 9.71
C ASP A 75 1.21 22.77 8.25
N ARG A 76 2.02 23.55 7.51
CA ARG A 76 1.80 23.90 6.11
C ARG A 76 1.77 22.70 5.15
N ASP A 77 2.34 21.56 5.53
CA ASP A 77 2.48 20.37 4.70
C ASP A 77 1.39 19.31 5.01
N THR A 78 0.53 19.58 6.01
CA THR A 78 -0.55 18.68 6.46
C THR A 78 -1.54 18.34 5.35
N ASP A 79 -1.94 19.32 4.56
CA ASP A 79 -2.88 19.10 3.45
C ASP A 79 -2.31 18.15 2.39
N ASP A 80 -1.03 18.31 2.06
CA ASP A 80 -0.36 17.48 1.06
C ASP A 80 -0.12 16.06 1.56
N PHE A 81 0.09 15.90 2.86
CA PHE A 81 0.11 14.60 3.51
C PHE A 81 -1.23 13.86 3.38
N PHE A 82 -2.34 14.49 3.72
CA PHE A 82 -3.66 13.87 3.56
C PHE A 82 -4.02 13.63 2.09
N LYS A 83 -3.65 14.52 1.17
CA LYS A 83 -3.81 14.29 -0.28
C LYS A 83 -3.03 13.06 -0.74
N SER A 84 -1.82 12.83 -0.23
CA SER A 84 -1.02 11.63 -0.54
C SER A 84 -1.71 10.35 -0.06
N ILE A 85 -2.27 10.36 1.15
CA ILE A 85 -3.04 9.22 1.70
C ILE A 85 -4.26 8.95 0.81
N VAL A 86 -5.07 9.98 0.55
CA VAL A 86 -6.29 9.86 -0.27
C VAL A 86 -5.95 9.43 -1.69
N GLY A 87 -4.87 9.95 -2.29
CA GLY A 87 -4.41 9.57 -3.62
C GLY A 87 -4.09 8.08 -3.72
N CYS A 88 -3.30 7.56 -2.77
CA CYS A 88 -2.96 6.15 -2.68
C CYS A 88 -4.21 5.27 -2.54
N LEU A 89 -5.10 5.58 -1.59
CA LEU A 89 -6.33 4.80 -1.38
C LEU A 89 -7.27 4.87 -2.59
N LYS A 90 -7.38 6.04 -3.22
CA LYS A 90 -8.18 6.21 -4.44
C LYS A 90 -7.62 5.37 -5.59
N ARG A 91 -6.30 5.30 -5.75
CA ARG A 91 -5.66 4.45 -6.77
C ARG A 91 -6.06 2.97 -6.62
N ILE A 92 -6.09 2.47 -5.38
CA ILE A 92 -6.52 1.10 -5.07
C ILE A 92 -8.03 0.95 -5.34
N TYR A 93 -8.84 1.87 -4.81
CA TYR A 93 -10.31 1.83 -4.92
C TYR A 93 -10.82 1.92 -6.36
N THR A 94 -10.18 2.73 -7.21
CA THR A 94 -10.58 2.91 -8.62
C THR A 94 -9.88 1.95 -9.58
N CYS A 95 -9.14 0.95 -9.07
CA CYS A 95 -8.46 0.00 -9.92
C CYS A 95 -9.49 -0.77 -10.78
N ARG A 96 -9.25 -0.86 -12.09
CA ARG A 96 -10.14 -1.53 -13.05
C ARG A 96 -10.15 -3.05 -12.90
N LYS A 97 -9.21 -3.61 -12.12
CA LYS A 97 -9.10 -5.04 -11.85
C LYS A 97 -9.59 -5.34 -10.45
N PRO A 98 -10.23 -6.50 -10.22
CA PRO A 98 -10.59 -6.94 -8.88
C PRO A 98 -9.39 -6.88 -7.92
N VAL A 99 -9.58 -6.20 -6.79
CA VAL A 99 -8.62 -6.11 -5.69
C VAL A 99 -9.20 -6.82 -4.48
N ILE A 100 -8.45 -7.77 -3.93
CA ILE A 100 -8.83 -8.52 -2.73
C ILE A 100 -7.86 -8.16 -1.62
N ALA A 101 -8.36 -7.61 -0.52
CA ALA A 101 -7.58 -7.45 0.69
C ALA A 101 -7.55 -8.79 1.46
N ALA A 102 -6.39 -9.45 1.50
CA ALA A 102 -6.16 -10.61 2.34
C ALA A 102 -5.63 -10.15 3.71
N VAL A 103 -6.57 -9.86 4.60
CA VAL A 103 -6.31 -9.34 5.95
C VAL A 103 -5.98 -10.48 6.90
N GLY A 104 -4.69 -10.82 7.04
CA GLY A 104 -4.22 -11.92 7.90
C GLY A 104 -4.13 -11.57 9.39
N GLY A 105 -4.09 -10.28 9.73
CA GLY A 105 -3.94 -9.83 11.11
C GLY A 105 -4.39 -8.38 11.33
N ILE A 106 -3.68 -7.64 12.19
CA ILE A 106 -4.09 -6.29 12.62
C ILE A 106 -4.33 -5.36 11.42
N ALA A 107 -5.54 -4.77 11.35
CA ALA A 107 -5.93 -3.75 10.39
C ALA A 107 -6.59 -2.59 11.15
N LEU A 108 -5.88 -1.47 11.31
CA LEU A 108 -6.30 -0.32 12.10
C LEU A 108 -6.17 0.97 11.29
N GLY A 109 -7.14 1.88 11.46
CA GLY A 109 -7.16 3.19 10.80
C GLY A 109 -8.53 3.53 10.21
#